data_AF-A0ABC9VYX2-F1
#
_entry.id   AF-A0ABC9VYX2-F1
#
_cell.length_a   1.000
_cell.length_b   1.000
_cell.length_c   1.000
_cell.angle_alpha   90.00
_cell.angle_beta   90.00
_cell.angle_gamma   90.00
#
_symmetry.space_group_name_H-M   'P 1'
#
loop_
_entity.id
_entity.type
_entity.pdbx_description
1 polymer ?
#
loop_
_entity_poly.entity_id
_entity_poly.type
_entity_poly.pdbx_seq_one_letter_code
_entity_poly.pdbx_strand_id
1 'polypeptide(L)'
;MGQAIGEPDNIDWYNPQGEKIVSSQRVVVQKEGVRSRLTIYNADIEDAGIYRCQATDAKGQTQEATVVLEIYQKLTFRDIVSPQEFRQGEDAEVVCRVTSSPAPIVSWLYRNEEVTTIADS
;
A
#
# COMPACT_ATOMS: atom_id res chain seq x y z
N MET A 1 -7.61 -10.98 -10.97
CA MET A 1 -8.41 -11.00 -12.21
C MET A 1 -9.82 -11.45 -11.84
N GLY A 2 -10.82 -10.58 -11.93
CA GLY A 2 -12.23 -11.00 -11.78
C GLY A 2 -12.76 -11.48 -13.12
N GLN A 3 -13.27 -12.70 -13.18
CA GLN A 3 -13.93 -13.24 -14.37
C GLN A 3 -15.40 -13.42 -14.05
N ALA A 4 -16.29 -12.85 -14.86
CA ALA A 4 -17.71 -13.17 -14.81
C ALA A 4 -17.94 -14.52 -15.52
N ILE A 5 -18.72 -15.41 -14.91
CA ILE A 5 -19.15 -16.68 -15.53
C ILE A 5 -20.52 -16.43 -16.14
N GLY A 6 -20.60 -16.26 -17.47
CA GLY A 6 -21.82 -15.93 -18.22
C GLY A 6 -21.61 -14.84 -19.28
N GLU A 7 -22.69 -14.32 -19.87
CA GLU A 7 -22.69 -13.13 -20.73
C GLU A 7 -23.17 -11.91 -19.90
N PRO A 8 -22.26 -11.20 -19.21
CA PRO A 8 -22.64 -9.97 -18.51
C PRO A 8 -22.90 -8.84 -19.51
N ASP A 9 -23.99 -8.11 -19.31
CA ASP A 9 -24.28 -6.85 -20.01
C ASP A 9 -23.37 -5.72 -19.51
N ASN A 10 -23.01 -5.76 -18.22
CA ASN A 10 -22.17 -4.76 -17.61
C ASN A 10 -21.28 -5.35 -16.51
N ILE A 11 -20.07 -4.79 -16.38
CA ILE A 11 -19.10 -5.10 -15.31
C ILE A 11 -18.62 -3.78 -14.71
N ASP A 12 -18.88 -3.53 -13.44
CA ASP A 12 -18.48 -2.30 -12.74
C ASP A 12 -17.54 -2.59 -11.57
N TRP A 13 -16.67 -1.62 -11.28
CA TRP A 13 -15.79 -1.65 -10.12
C TRP A 13 -16.26 -0.63 -9.07
N TYR A 14 -16.11 -1.00 -7.80
CA TYR A 14 -16.39 -0.14 -6.65
C TYR A 14 -15.14 -0.05 -5.75
N ASN A 15 -14.89 1.15 -5.24
CA ASN A 15 -13.78 1.44 -4.32
C ASN A 15 -14.08 0.96 -2.89
N PRO A 16 -13.11 1.02 -1.97
CA PRO A 16 -13.31 0.64 -0.56
C PRO A 16 -14.42 1.43 0.16
N GLN A 17 -14.76 2.63 -0.33
CA GLN A 17 -15.84 3.48 0.18
C GLN A 17 -17.22 3.07 -0.35
N GLY A 18 -17.29 2.10 -1.27
CA GLY A 18 -18.52 1.60 -1.88
C GLY A 18 -18.99 2.41 -3.08
N GLU A 19 -18.20 3.37 -3.57
CA GLU A 19 -18.52 4.23 -4.70
C GLU A 19 -18.10 3.57 -6.02
N LYS A 20 -18.91 3.73 -7.06
CA LYS A 20 -18.58 3.22 -8.40
C LYS A 20 -17.38 3.98 -8.97
N ILE A 21 -16.36 3.25 -9.37
CA ILE A 21 -15.13 3.80 -9.94
C ILE A 21 -15.39 4.26 -11.37
N VAL A 22 -15.13 5.55 -11.60
CA VAL A 22 -15.11 6.16 -12.93
C VAL A 22 -13.66 6.20 -13.41
N SER A 23 -13.43 5.71 -14.64
CA SER A 23 -12.09 5.66 -15.23
C SER A 23 -11.47 7.06 -15.33
N SER A 24 -10.22 7.20 -14.91
CA SER A 24 -9.43 8.43 -14.88
C SER A 24 -7.99 8.15 -15.32
N GLN A 25 -7.12 9.16 -15.34
CA GLN A 25 -5.69 8.96 -15.66
C GLN A 25 -4.95 8.11 -14.62
N ARG A 26 -5.34 8.20 -13.34
CA ARG A 26 -4.69 7.47 -12.23
C ARG A 26 -5.33 6.10 -12.01
N VAL A 27 -6.66 6.03 -12.06
CA VAL A 27 -7.43 4.80 -11.84
C VAL A 27 -8.17 4.46 -13.12
N VAL A 28 -7.64 3.50 -13.87
CA VAL A 28 -8.12 3.13 -15.20
C VAL A 28 -8.98 1.87 -15.11
N VAL A 29 -10.18 1.92 -15.69
CA VAL A 29 -11.05 0.75 -15.90
C VAL A 29 -11.11 0.45 -17.39
N GLN A 30 -10.72 -0.77 -17.76
CA GLN A 30 -10.81 -1.30 -19.12
C GLN A 30 -11.76 -2.48 -19.14
N LYS A 31 -12.69 -2.51 -20.11
CA LYS A 31 -13.64 -3.61 -20.31
C LYS A 31 -13.34 -4.26 -21.67
N GLU A 32 -13.19 -5.58 -21.69
CA GLU A 32 -12.89 -6.38 -22.88
C GLU A 32 -13.79 -7.64 -22.86
N GLY A 33 -14.94 -7.56 -23.54
CA GLY A 33 -15.95 -8.62 -23.52
C GLY A 33 -16.39 -8.93 -22.09
N VAL A 34 -16.22 -10.19 -21.65
CA VAL A 34 -16.59 -10.69 -20.31
C VAL A 34 -15.56 -10.38 -19.22
N ARG A 35 -14.51 -9.61 -19.53
CA ARG A 35 -13.44 -9.26 -18.60
C ARG A 35 -13.43 -7.77 -18.33
N SER A 36 -13.06 -7.41 -17.11
CA SER A 36 -12.70 -6.05 -16.77
C SER A 36 -11.41 -6.00 -15.97
N ARG A 37 -10.58 -4.99 -16.27
CA ARG A 37 -9.31 -4.72 -15.62
C ARG A 37 -9.39 -3.36 -14.94
N LEU A 38 -9.10 -3.35 -13.64
CA LEU A 38 -8.83 -2.14 -12.86
C LEU A 38 -7.31 -1.97 -12.76
N THR A 39 -6.80 -0.78 -13.04
CA THR A 39 -5.39 -0.42 -12.89
C THR A 39 -5.28 0.87 -12.09
N ILE A 40 -4.55 0.82 -10.97
CA ILE A 40 -4.29 1.96 -10.09
C ILE A 40 -2.81 2.32 -10.24
N TYR A 41 -2.53 3.46 -10.86
CA TYR A 41 -1.18 4.00 -11.01
C TYR A 41 -0.79 4.83 -9.80
N ASN A 42 0.49 4.76 -9.42
CA ASN A 42 1.05 5.47 -8.27
C ASN A 42 0.19 5.27 -7.01
N ALA A 43 -0.03 4.00 -6.65
CA ALA A 43 -0.88 3.63 -5.53
C ALA A 43 -0.37 4.27 -4.23
N ASP A 44 -1.29 4.80 -3.44
CA ASP A 44 -1.03 5.40 -2.13
C ASP A 44 -1.77 4.63 -1.03
N ILE A 45 -1.45 4.92 0.24
CA ILE A 45 -2.03 4.24 1.40
C ILE A 45 -3.55 4.37 1.47
N GLU A 46 -4.10 5.47 0.94
CA GLU A 46 -5.54 5.71 0.84
C GLU A 46 -6.25 4.79 -0.16
N ASP A 47 -5.51 4.20 -1.10
CA ASP A 47 -6.06 3.24 -2.06
C ASP A 47 -6.29 1.86 -1.41
N ALA A 48 -5.73 1.60 -0.22
CA ALA A 48 -5.86 0.31 0.45
C ALA A 48 -7.32 0.01 0.83
N GLY A 49 -7.71 -1.26 0.74
CA GLY A 49 -9.03 -1.72 1.15
C GLY A 49 -9.64 -2.76 0.21
N ILE A 50 -10.95 -2.99 0.38
CA ILE A 50 -11.68 -4.02 -0.37
C ILE A 50 -12.32 -3.40 -1.61
N TYR A 51 -11.83 -3.77 -2.78
CA TYR A 51 -12.46 -3.42 -4.05
C TYR A 51 -13.46 -4.50 -4.44
N ARG A 52 -14.55 -4.09 -5.08
CA ARG A 52 -15.59 -5.01 -5.55
C ARG A 52 -15.77 -4.88 -7.06
N CYS A 53 -15.79 -6.01 -7.75
CA CYS A 53 -16.14 -6.14 -9.15
C CYS A 53 -17.53 -6.77 -9.24
N GLN A 54 -18.50 -6.05 -9.77
CA GLN A 54 -19.89 -6.49 -9.91
C GLN A 54 -20.22 -6.69 -11.39
N ALA A 55 -20.69 -7.87 -11.75
CA ALA A 55 -21.22 -8.19 -13.08
C ALA A 55 -22.76 -8.23 -13.02
N THR A 56 -23.41 -7.71 -14.06
CA THR A 56 -24.87 -7.69 -14.19
C THR A 56 -25.25 -8.21 -15.58
N ASP A 57 -26.17 -9.18 -15.64
CA ASP A 57 -26.69 -9.72 -16.90
C ASP A 57 -27.89 -8.90 -17.44
N ALA A 58 -28.35 -9.22 -18.66
CA ALA A 58 -29.49 -8.56 -19.30
C ALA A 58 -30.83 -8.66 -18.54
N LYS A 59 -30.94 -9.60 -17.59
CA LYS A 59 -32.12 -9.79 -16.76
C LYS A 59 -32.01 -9.04 -15.42
N GLY A 60 -30.90 -8.35 -15.18
CA GLY A 60 -30.61 -7.64 -13.94
C GLY A 60 -30.08 -8.53 -12.82
N GLN A 61 -29.71 -9.79 -13.09
CA GLN A 61 -29.06 -10.64 -12.10
C GLN A 61 -27.62 -10.19 -11.88
N THR A 62 -27.23 -10.06 -10.62
CA THR A 62 -25.92 -9.56 -10.23
C THR A 62 -25.09 -10.64 -9.56
N GLN A 63 -23.80 -10.72 -9.90
CA GLN A 63 -22.80 -11.43 -9.12
C GLN A 63 -21.61 -10.52 -8.85
N GLU A 64 -20.93 -10.74 -7.73
CA GLU A 64 -19.79 -9.92 -7.33
C GLU A 64 -18.62 -10.76 -6.85
N ALA A 65 -17.43 -10.20 -7.01
CA ALA A 65 -16.20 -10.69 -6.40
C ALA A 65 -15.46 -9.53 -5.74
N THR A 66 -14.77 -9.82 -4.64
CA THR A 66 -13.99 -8.84 -3.89
C THR A 66 -12.49 -9.13 -3.97
N VAL A 67 -11.68 -8.10 -3.93
CA VAL A 67 -10.22 -8.19 -3.79
C VAL A 67 -9.74 -7.24 -2.71
N VAL A 68 -8.87 -7.73 -1.82
CA VAL A 68 -8.22 -6.91 -0.79
C VAL A 68 -6.94 -6.35 -1.41
N LEU A 69 -6.82 -5.02 -1.43
CA LEU A 69 -5.60 -4.31 -1.80
C LEU A 69 -4.89 -3.84 -0.53
N GLU A 70 -3.73 -4.40 -0.25
CA GLU A 70 -2.85 -3.97 0.81
C GLU A 70 -1.72 -3.12 0.22
N ILE A 71 -1.51 -1.92 0.77
CA ILE A 71 -0.46 -1.00 0.36
C ILE A 71 0.54 -0.89 1.51
N TYR A 72 1.80 -1.21 1.22
CA TYR A 72 2.89 -1.17 2.18
C TYR A 72 3.89 -0.06 1.84
N GLN A 73 4.43 0.58 2.86
CA GLN A 73 5.50 1.54 2.69
C GLN A 73 6.84 0.82 2.87
N LYS A 74 7.66 0.83 1.82
CA LYS A 74 9.02 0.28 1.89
C LYS A 74 9.88 1.02 2.91
N LEU A 75 10.87 0.31 3.47
CA LEU A 75 11.87 0.92 4.33
C LEU A 75 12.60 2.05 3.60
N THR A 76 12.44 3.26 4.15
CA THR A 76 12.95 4.49 3.54
C THR A 76 13.60 5.33 4.62
N PHE A 77 14.87 5.67 4.43
CA PHE A 77 15.56 6.67 5.23
C PHE A 77 15.12 8.08 4.78
N ARG A 78 14.84 8.95 5.74
CA ARG A 78 14.44 10.34 5.49
C ARG A 78 15.38 11.29 6.22
N ASP A 79 15.70 12.42 5.62
CA ASP A 79 16.45 13.52 6.26
C ASP A 79 17.70 13.07 7.04
N ILE A 80 18.46 12.10 6.51
CA ILE A 80 19.66 11.60 7.18
C ILE A 80 20.77 12.63 7.06
N VAL A 81 21.29 13.05 8.21
CA VAL A 81 22.45 13.94 8.30
C VAL A 81 23.67 13.11 8.67
N SER A 82 24.75 13.29 7.92
CA SER A 82 26.06 12.69 8.18
C SER A 82 27.17 13.63 7.66
N PRO A 83 28.17 13.99 8.48
CA PRO A 83 28.36 13.59 9.88
C PRO A 83 27.37 14.25 10.85
N GLN A 84 27.17 13.65 12.03
CA GLN A 84 26.51 14.29 13.17
C GLN A 84 27.60 14.64 14.20
N GLU A 85 27.73 15.92 14.53
CA GLU A 85 28.78 16.44 15.42
C GLU A 85 28.22 16.73 16.80
N PHE A 86 28.93 16.31 17.83
CA PHE A 86 28.55 16.48 19.23
C PHE A 86 29.73 17.00 20.05
N ARG A 87 29.44 17.74 21.12
CA ARG A 87 30.48 18.28 22.00
C ARG A 87 30.91 17.25 23.03
N GLN A 88 32.19 17.26 23.38
CA GLN A 88 32.72 16.42 24.43
C GLN A 88 32.09 16.77 25.78
N GLY A 89 31.63 15.74 26.50
CA GLY A 89 31.04 15.87 27.83
C GLY A 89 29.55 16.19 27.84
N GLU A 90 28.92 16.34 26.66
CA GLU A 90 27.48 16.47 26.51
C GLU A 90 26.85 15.14 26.06
N ASP A 91 25.57 14.95 26.36
CA ASP A 91 24.81 13.79 25.85
C ASP A 91 24.60 13.91 24.34
N ALA A 92 24.89 12.83 23.61
CA ALA A 92 24.74 12.77 22.16
C ALA A 92 23.51 11.94 21.79
N GLU A 93 22.53 12.57 21.14
CA GLU A 93 21.41 11.89 20.50
C GLU A 93 21.69 11.72 19.00
N VAL A 94 22.14 10.53 18.60
CA VAL A 94 22.37 10.21 17.19
C VAL A 94 21.03 9.89 16.52
N VAL A 95 20.63 10.71 15.56
CA VAL A 95 19.31 10.63 14.94
C VAL A 95 19.36 9.81 13.65
N CYS A 96 18.54 8.77 13.57
CA CYS A 96 18.27 8.02 12.34
C CYS A 96 16.75 7.98 12.09
N ARG A 97 16.29 8.67 11.05
CA ARG A 97 14.87 8.68 10.68
C ARG A 97 14.61 7.66 9.59
N VAL A 98 13.87 6.61 9.95
CA VAL A 98 13.47 5.54 9.04
C VAL A 98 11.96 5.32 9.15
N THR A 99 11.31 5.11 8.00
CA THR A 99 9.87 4.88 7.92
C THR A 99 9.59 3.63 7.09
N SER A 100 8.65 2.80 7.55
CA SER A 100 8.05 1.69 6.78
C SER A 100 6.66 1.36 7.34
N SER A 101 5.88 0.61 6.56
CA SER A 101 4.66 -0.04 7.02
C SER A 101 4.69 -1.52 6.58
N PRO A 102 4.74 -2.49 7.52
CA PRO A 102 4.72 -2.33 8.98
C PRO A 102 5.92 -1.56 9.54
N ALA A 103 5.81 -1.11 10.81
CA ALA A 103 6.86 -0.32 11.47
C ALA A 103 8.22 -1.05 11.45
N PRO A 104 9.33 -0.33 11.22
CA PRO A 104 10.64 -0.96 11.08
C PRO A 104 11.18 -1.42 12.44
N ILE A 105 11.91 -2.53 12.43
CA ILE A 105 12.79 -2.90 13.55
C ILE A 105 14.12 -2.20 13.30
N VAL A 106 14.57 -1.40 14.27
CA VAL A 106 15.80 -0.59 14.16
C VAL A 106 16.85 -1.12 15.13
N SER A 107 18.04 -1.38 14.61
CA SER A 107 19.23 -1.72 15.40
C SER A 107 20.40 -0.81 15.03
N TRP A 108 21.27 -0.56 15.99
CA TRP A 108 22.48 0.22 15.81
C TRP A 108 23.69 -0.70 15.79
N LEU A 109 24.61 -0.45 14.86
CA LEU A 109 25.85 -1.21 14.74
C LEU A 109 27.04 -0.26 14.92
N TYR A 110 28.03 -0.72 15.68
CA TYR A 110 29.34 -0.09 15.77
C TYR A 110 30.41 -1.10 15.35
N ARG A 111 31.20 -0.76 14.31
CA ARG A 111 32.22 -1.67 13.73
C ARG A 111 31.67 -3.05 13.35
N ASN A 112 30.44 -3.08 12.83
CA ASN A 112 29.69 -4.29 12.45
C ASN A 112 29.24 -5.18 13.61
N GLU A 113 29.33 -4.70 14.85
CA GLU A 113 28.78 -5.38 16.02
C GLU A 113 27.52 -4.65 16.49
N GLU A 114 26.51 -5.41 16.88
CA GLU A 114 25.24 -4.85 17.39
C GLU A 114 25.47 -4.16 18.74
N VAL A 115 25.03 -2.91 18.84
CA VAL A 115 25.03 -2.18 20.10
C VAL A 115 23.83 -2.68 20.92
N THR A 116 24.09 -3.55 21.88
CA THR A 116 23.07 -4.03 22.81
C THR A 116 22.90 -3.03 23.97
N THR A 117 21.67 -2.85 24.43
CA THR A 117 21.43 -2.14 25.70
C THR A 117 22.10 -2.96 26.81
N ILE A 118 23.07 -2.38 27.51
CA ILE A 118 23.49 -2.94 28.79
C ILE A 118 22.23 -2.93 29.66
N ALA A 119 21.78 -4.11 30.09
CA ALA A 119 20.67 -4.22 31.03
C ALA A 119 20.99 -3.34 32.26
N ASP A 120 20.10 -2.43 32.62
CA ASP A 120 20.19 -1.66 33.86
C ASP A 120 20.51 -2.61 35.01
N SER A 121 21.74 -2.51 35.54
CA SER A 121 22.23 -3.27 36.68
C SER A 121 21.87 -2.58 37.99
#